data_AF-A0A9P6EDC7-F1
#
_entry.id   AF-A0A9P6EDC7-F1
#
_cell.length_a   1.000
_cell.length_b   1.000
_cell.length_c   1.000
_cell.angle_alpha   90.00
_cell.angle_beta   90.00
_cell.angle_gamma   90.00
#
_symmetry.space_group_name_H-M   'P 1'
#
loop_
_entity.id
_entity.type
_entity.pdbx_description
1 polymer ?
#
loop_
_entity_poly.entity_id
_entity_poly.type
_entity_poly.pdbx_seq_one_letter_code
_entity_poly.pdbx_strand_id
1 'polypeptide(L)'
;MSLNDGPSGGQQAGPSDLSQNSLAFQGEVNERWIDLYFTWAGKSFSFPIAESDRVYDLKVALHGLTRVPQERQKILGLVKGKVPPDQTPIAQLSLASGKKFTLIGTPEGDEIKDPSELESLPDVVNDLDIDFSENMAASNSYQHDKRNIRKVQEATKNLQINIIHPLRQRKRLLVLDIDYTILDTKPLTSGSLPPAECARPGLHEFLEAIYPYYDICIWSQTSWIWLETKLVELGMIGAQRGYEISFVLDKTCMFTVFSERDGKPWTHSVKALQIIWNHFPQFDATNTIHIDDLSRNFALNPGEGLKISAFKHAHTTEAMADRELEKLARYMVHIASIPDFTTLTHKNWKHVLKHLPPRSSH
;
A
#
# COMPACT_ATOMS: atom_id res chain seq x y z
N MET A 1 -16.62 9.41 72.01
CA MET A 1 -15.53 9.74 71.07
C MET A 1 -15.60 8.73 69.96
N SER A 2 -16.39 9.07 68.94
CA SER A 2 -16.64 8.23 67.76
C SER A 2 -15.95 8.95 66.60
N LEU A 3 -14.95 8.31 66.00
CA LEU A 3 -14.26 8.84 64.83
C LEU A 3 -14.77 8.11 63.59
N ASN A 4 -15.26 8.92 62.66
CA ASN A 4 -15.72 8.57 61.32
C ASN A 4 -14.56 8.07 60.45
N ASP A 5 -14.74 6.89 59.85
CA ASP A 5 -14.03 6.51 58.63
C ASP A 5 -14.83 7.03 57.41
N GLY A 6 -14.24 7.97 56.67
CA GLY A 6 -14.75 8.42 55.37
C GLY A 6 -14.18 7.57 54.24
N PRO A 7 -14.94 7.28 53.16
CA PRO A 7 -14.40 6.56 52.02
C PRO A 7 -13.61 7.52 51.12
N SER A 8 -12.36 7.17 50.85
CA SER A 8 -11.51 7.81 49.86
C SER A 8 -12.01 7.49 48.44
N GLY A 9 -12.22 8.55 47.66
CA GLY A 9 -12.76 8.49 46.31
C GLY A 9 -11.86 7.74 45.33
N GLY A 10 -12.42 6.71 44.70
CA GLY A 10 -11.87 6.14 43.48
C GLY A 10 -12.14 7.08 42.31
N GLN A 11 -11.10 7.71 41.79
CA GLN A 11 -11.13 8.24 40.43
C GLN A 11 -11.17 7.05 39.47
N GLN A 12 -12.34 6.80 38.88
CA GLN A 12 -12.46 5.98 37.69
C GLN A 12 -11.65 6.67 36.58
N ALA A 13 -10.51 6.07 36.21
CA ALA A 13 -9.85 6.38 34.96
C ALA A 13 -10.82 6.00 33.83
N GLY A 14 -11.26 7.01 33.08
CA GLY A 14 -12.09 6.82 31.89
C GLY A 14 -11.35 6.02 30.81
N PRO A 15 -12.07 5.53 29.78
CA PRO A 15 -11.47 4.72 28.73
C PRO A 15 -10.41 5.55 28.01
N SER A 16 -9.16 5.10 28.12
CA SER A 16 -8.00 5.63 27.42
C SER A 16 -8.10 5.30 25.93
N ASP A 17 -8.24 6.34 25.11
CA ASP A 17 -7.69 6.54 23.74
C ASP A 17 -7.64 5.33 22.76
N LEU A 18 -8.61 4.41 22.85
CA LEU A 18 -8.86 3.45 21.78
C LEU A 18 -9.35 4.20 20.54
N SER A 19 -8.89 3.80 19.35
CA SER A 19 -9.57 3.97 18.03
C SER A 19 -9.36 5.22 17.15
N GLN A 20 -8.40 6.13 17.39
CA GLN A 20 -8.28 7.29 16.48
C GLN A 20 -7.92 6.93 15.01
N ASN A 21 -7.09 5.91 14.77
CA ASN A 21 -6.69 5.53 13.40
C ASN A 21 -7.78 4.75 12.64
N SER A 22 -8.56 3.87 13.31
CA SER A 22 -9.63 3.11 12.65
C SER A 22 -10.87 3.98 12.38
N LEU A 23 -11.09 5.03 13.19
CA LEU A 23 -12.20 5.97 12.99
C LEU A 23 -11.94 6.96 11.85
N ALA A 24 -10.68 7.28 11.51
CA ALA A 24 -10.35 8.29 10.50
C ALA A 24 -10.95 7.99 9.12
N PHE A 25 -11.18 6.71 8.79
CA PHE A 25 -11.65 6.28 7.48
C PHE A 25 -13.12 5.81 7.45
N GLN A 26 -13.83 5.86 8.58
CA GLN A 26 -15.20 5.38 8.73
C GLN A 26 -16.28 6.48 8.62
N GLY A 27 -15.89 7.74 8.45
CA GLY A 27 -16.82 8.86 8.32
C GLY A 27 -17.46 8.98 6.93
N GLU A 28 -18.72 9.43 6.87
CA GLU A 28 -19.30 9.95 5.63
C GLU A 28 -18.50 11.17 5.19
N VAL A 29 -17.79 11.05 4.06
CA VAL A 29 -17.03 12.17 3.51
C VAL A 29 -18.02 13.09 2.80
N ASN A 30 -18.39 14.20 3.44
CA ASN A 30 -19.23 15.20 2.79
C ASN A 30 -18.41 15.96 1.74
N GLU A 31 -18.75 15.72 0.48
CA GLU A 31 -18.06 16.23 -0.70
C GLU A 31 -19.03 16.84 -1.68
N ARG A 32 -18.60 17.93 -2.30
CA ARG A 32 -19.33 18.54 -3.39
C ARG A 32 -18.93 17.89 -4.70
N TRP A 33 -19.92 17.38 -5.41
CA TRP A 33 -19.77 16.73 -6.70
C TRP A 33 -20.24 17.65 -7.82
N ILE A 34 -19.57 17.56 -8.97
CA ILE A 34 -19.99 18.20 -10.21
C ILE A 34 -20.08 17.16 -11.32
N ASP A 35 -21.06 17.29 -12.20
CA ASP A 35 -21.21 16.44 -13.37
C ASP A 35 -20.47 17.06 -14.54
N LEU A 36 -19.54 16.31 -15.13
CA LEU A 36 -18.83 16.72 -16.33
C LEU A 36 -19.33 15.94 -17.53
N TYR A 37 -19.34 16.60 -18.68
CA TYR A 37 -19.76 16.02 -19.95
C TYR A 37 -18.62 16.16 -20.96
N PHE A 38 -18.30 15.10 -21.69
CA PHE A 38 -17.28 15.17 -22.72
C PHE A 38 -17.62 14.40 -23.97
N THR A 39 -17.04 14.84 -25.08
CA THR A 39 -17.11 14.14 -26.36
C THR A 39 -15.77 13.53 -26.72
N TRP A 40 -15.78 12.28 -27.17
CA TRP A 40 -14.61 11.58 -27.69
C TRP A 40 -15.03 10.64 -28.83
N ALA A 41 -14.29 10.65 -29.94
CA ALA A 41 -14.58 9.85 -31.13
C ALA A 41 -16.06 9.94 -31.61
N GLY A 42 -16.65 11.14 -31.56
CA GLY A 42 -18.04 11.40 -31.94
C GLY A 42 -19.10 10.92 -30.94
N LYS A 43 -18.71 10.24 -29.85
CA LYS A 43 -19.60 9.78 -28.78
C LYS A 43 -19.59 10.78 -27.62
N SER A 44 -20.73 10.88 -26.93
CA SER A 44 -20.88 11.72 -25.74
C SER A 44 -20.87 10.85 -24.48
N PHE A 45 -20.19 11.34 -23.45
CA PHE A 45 -20.01 10.69 -22.16
C PHE A 45 -20.27 11.70 -21.05
N SER A 46 -20.58 11.18 -19.86
CA SER A 46 -20.69 11.97 -18.63
C SER A 46 -20.13 11.21 -17.46
N PHE A 47 -19.54 11.92 -16.51
CA PHE A 47 -19.09 11.33 -15.25
C PHE A 47 -19.12 12.38 -14.13
N PRO A 48 -19.45 11.98 -12.89
CA PRO A 48 -19.33 12.84 -11.73
C PRO A 48 -17.85 12.92 -11.29
N ILE A 49 -17.45 14.06 -10.74
CA ILE A 49 -16.14 14.25 -10.11
C ILE A 49 -16.31 15.12 -8.87
N ALA A 50 -15.57 14.82 -7.80
CA ALA A 50 -15.63 15.61 -6.58
C ALA A 50 -14.72 16.83 -6.68
N GLU A 51 -15.06 17.91 -5.98
CA GLU A 51 -14.20 19.10 -5.89
C GLU A 51 -12.84 18.79 -5.21
N SER A 52 -12.78 17.75 -4.37
CA SER A 52 -11.58 17.26 -3.71
C SER A 52 -10.66 16.44 -4.63
N ASP A 53 -11.18 15.91 -5.74
CA ASP A 53 -10.38 15.18 -6.73
C ASP A 53 -9.29 16.08 -7.31
N ARG A 54 -8.30 15.46 -7.96
CA ARG A 54 -7.25 16.16 -8.69
C ARG A 54 -7.48 16.05 -10.20
N VAL A 55 -6.77 16.89 -10.97
CA VAL A 55 -6.70 16.74 -12.43
C VAL A 55 -6.27 15.32 -12.82
N TYR A 56 -5.42 14.67 -12.02
CA TYR A 56 -5.09 13.26 -12.16
C TYR A 56 -6.33 12.35 -12.17
N ASP A 57 -7.26 12.50 -11.21
CA ASP A 57 -8.46 11.67 -11.14
C ASP A 57 -9.38 11.88 -12.34
N LEU A 58 -9.47 13.13 -12.83
CA LEU A 58 -10.17 13.43 -14.08
C LEU A 58 -9.56 12.63 -15.24
N LYS A 59 -8.23 12.61 -15.36
CA LYS A 59 -7.54 11.84 -16.40
C LYS A 59 -7.71 10.33 -16.23
N VAL A 60 -7.72 9.84 -14.99
CA VAL A 60 -8.01 8.42 -14.68
C VAL A 60 -9.44 8.06 -15.10
N ALA A 61 -10.43 8.91 -14.78
CA ALA A 61 -11.83 8.68 -15.18
C ALA A 61 -12.00 8.67 -16.70
N LEU A 62 -11.33 9.60 -17.40
CA LEU A 62 -11.29 9.63 -18.86
C LEU A 62 -10.67 8.36 -19.45
N HIS A 63 -9.54 7.91 -18.89
CA HIS A 63 -8.92 6.66 -19.29
C HIS A 63 -9.86 5.48 -19.07
N GLY A 64 -10.53 5.38 -17.93
CA GLY A 64 -11.49 4.30 -17.65
C GLY A 64 -12.65 4.24 -18.65
N LEU A 65 -13.12 5.39 -19.13
CA LEU A 65 -14.25 5.48 -20.07
C LEU A 65 -13.86 5.31 -21.54
N THR A 66 -12.59 5.54 -21.89
CA THR A 66 -12.15 5.62 -23.30
C THR A 66 -10.97 4.73 -23.66
N ARG A 67 -10.29 4.17 -22.65
CA ARG A 67 -8.99 3.48 -22.76
C ARG A 67 -7.88 4.34 -23.37
N VAL A 68 -8.03 5.68 -23.41
CA VAL A 68 -7.01 6.61 -23.88
C VAL A 68 -6.00 6.89 -22.76
N PRO A 69 -4.73 6.46 -22.88
CA PRO A 69 -3.70 6.67 -21.86
C PRO A 69 -3.52 8.13 -21.48
N GLN A 70 -3.20 8.41 -20.22
CA GLN A 70 -3.18 9.77 -19.65
C GLN A 70 -2.25 10.73 -20.42
N GLU A 71 -1.10 10.24 -20.88
CA GLU A 71 -0.11 11.00 -21.64
C GLU A 71 -0.61 11.38 -23.05
N ARG A 72 -1.67 10.72 -23.54
CA ARG A 72 -2.28 10.94 -24.85
C ARG A 72 -3.59 11.71 -24.78
N GLN A 73 -4.04 12.06 -23.58
CA GLN A 73 -5.27 12.81 -23.39
C GLN A 73 -5.06 14.30 -23.69
N LYS A 74 -5.51 14.73 -24.88
CA LYS A 74 -5.63 16.15 -25.22
C LYS A 74 -7.04 16.62 -24.87
N ILE A 75 -7.16 17.33 -23.75
CA ILE A 75 -8.43 17.82 -23.22
C ILE A 75 -8.64 19.27 -23.65
N LEU A 76 -9.69 19.52 -24.43
CA LEU A 76 -10.01 20.84 -25.02
C LEU A 76 -11.30 21.41 -24.40
N GLY A 77 -11.28 22.69 -24.02
CA GLY A 77 -12.46 23.41 -23.54
C GLY A 77 -12.80 23.21 -22.07
N LEU A 78 -12.05 22.38 -21.33
CA LEU A 78 -12.21 22.20 -19.88
C LEU A 78 -11.92 23.50 -19.12
N VAL A 79 -10.79 24.14 -19.40
CA VAL A 79 -10.39 25.45 -18.85
C VAL A 79 -9.96 26.40 -19.97
N LYS A 80 -9.79 27.68 -19.64
CA LYS A 80 -9.13 28.63 -20.54
C LYS A 80 -7.63 28.34 -20.57
N GLY A 81 -7.09 28.03 -21.74
CA GLY A 81 -5.66 27.75 -21.92
C GLY A 81 -5.28 26.29 -21.61
N LYS A 82 -4.06 26.09 -21.09
CA LYS A 82 -3.51 24.76 -20.82
C LYS A 82 -4.16 24.16 -19.57
N VAL A 83 -4.46 22.86 -19.62
CA VAL A 83 -4.93 22.09 -18.46
C VAL A 83 -3.87 22.16 -17.35
N PRO A 84 -4.25 22.45 -16.10
CA PRO A 84 -3.30 22.52 -14.98
C PRO A 84 -2.60 21.19 -14.70
N PRO A 85 -1.52 21.20 -13.90
CA PRO A 85 -0.81 20.00 -13.48
C PRO A 85 -1.72 18.99 -12.75
N ASP A 86 -1.29 17.73 -12.73
CA ASP A 86 -2.06 16.59 -12.21
C ASP A 86 -2.45 16.73 -10.74
N GLN A 87 -1.68 17.50 -9.97
CA GLN A 87 -1.85 17.69 -8.53
C GLN A 87 -2.85 18.80 -8.20
N THR A 88 -3.28 19.59 -9.19
CA THR A 88 -4.25 20.67 -9.01
C THR A 88 -5.62 20.10 -8.62
N PRO A 89 -6.22 20.53 -7.49
CA PRO A 89 -7.59 20.17 -7.11
C PRO A 89 -8.62 20.66 -8.12
N ILE A 90 -9.68 19.86 -8.35
CA ILE A 90 -10.78 20.22 -9.25
C ILE A 90 -11.50 21.49 -8.78
N ALA A 91 -11.63 21.70 -7.48
CA ALA A 91 -12.17 22.95 -6.91
C ALA A 91 -11.49 24.21 -7.46
N GLN A 92 -10.18 24.18 -7.69
CA GLN A 92 -9.42 25.34 -8.17
C GLN A 92 -9.69 25.67 -9.65
N LEU A 93 -10.23 24.71 -10.41
CA LEU A 93 -10.62 24.92 -11.80
C LEU A 93 -11.92 25.74 -11.92
N SER A 94 -12.67 25.92 -10.82
CA SER A 94 -13.93 26.68 -10.76
C SER A 94 -14.93 26.24 -11.85
N LEU A 95 -15.05 24.94 -12.07
CA LEU A 95 -15.95 24.38 -13.08
C LEU A 95 -17.39 24.40 -12.58
N ALA A 96 -18.32 24.84 -13.43
CA ALA A 96 -19.74 24.66 -13.18
C ALA A 96 -20.14 23.19 -13.43
N SER A 97 -21.08 22.67 -12.63
CA SER A 97 -21.72 21.39 -12.97
C SER A 97 -22.43 21.51 -14.33
N GLY A 98 -22.32 20.49 -15.17
CA GLY A 98 -22.75 20.54 -16.57
C GLY A 98 -21.69 20.98 -17.56
N LYS A 99 -20.45 21.24 -17.11
CA LYS A 99 -19.36 21.70 -17.99
C LYS A 99 -19.07 20.68 -19.09
N LYS A 100 -19.10 21.15 -20.34
CA LYS A 100 -18.80 20.38 -21.55
C LYS A 100 -17.36 20.60 -22.00
N PHE A 101 -16.70 19.53 -22.44
CA PHE A 101 -15.36 19.58 -23.05
C PHE A 101 -15.18 18.47 -24.10
N THR A 102 -14.05 18.46 -24.79
CA THR A 102 -13.72 17.42 -25.78
C THR A 102 -12.41 16.75 -25.42
N LEU A 103 -12.38 15.42 -25.49
CA LEU A 103 -11.17 14.62 -25.37
C LEU A 103 -10.73 14.19 -26.77
N ILE A 104 -9.45 14.37 -27.06
CA ILE A 104 -8.78 13.84 -28.25
C ILE A 104 -7.66 12.92 -27.77
N GLY A 105 -7.59 11.72 -28.34
CA GLY A 105 -6.53 10.75 -28.09
C GLY A 105 -6.91 9.38 -28.62
N THR A 106 -5.91 8.52 -28.76
CA THR A 106 -6.05 7.15 -29.29
C THR A 106 -6.00 6.14 -28.13
N PRO A 107 -6.92 5.15 -28.09
CA PRO A 107 -6.90 4.10 -27.08
C PRO A 107 -5.62 3.27 -27.10
N GLU A 108 -5.28 2.68 -25.95
CA GLU A 108 -4.23 1.66 -25.86
C GLU A 108 -4.66 0.38 -26.61
N GLY A 109 -3.73 -0.23 -27.35
CA GLY A 109 -3.98 -1.45 -28.14
C GLY A 109 -4.57 -1.22 -29.54
N ASP A 110 -5.10 -0.03 -29.83
CA ASP A 110 -5.48 0.39 -31.20
C ASP A 110 -4.28 0.98 -31.98
N GLU A 111 -3.06 0.74 -31.48
CA GLU A 111 -1.82 1.13 -32.10
C GLU A 111 -1.36 0.06 -33.09
N ILE A 112 -0.89 0.46 -34.26
CA ILE A 112 -0.08 -0.43 -35.09
C ILE A 112 1.31 -0.47 -34.44
N LYS A 113 1.55 -1.43 -33.54
CA LYS A 113 2.83 -1.65 -32.86
C LYS A 113 3.46 -2.98 -33.23
N ASP A 114 4.78 -2.97 -33.31
CA ASP A 114 5.62 -4.16 -33.48
C ASP A 114 5.51 -5.04 -32.20
N PRO A 115 5.29 -6.36 -32.31
CA PRO A 115 5.14 -7.26 -31.16
C PRO A 115 6.27 -7.20 -30.12
N SER A 116 7.45 -6.71 -30.51
CA SER A 116 8.63 -6.55 -29.64
C SER A 116 8.50 -5.45 -28.57
N GLU A 117 7.50 -4.58 -28.65
CA GLU A 117 7.28 -3.50 -27.66
C GLU A 117 6.28 -3.87 -26.53
N LEU A 118 5.62 -5.03 -26.63
CA LEU A 118 4.53 -5.43 -25.71
C LEU A 118 5.00 -6.04 -24.38
N GLU A 119 6.30 -6.26 -24.18
CA GLU A 119 6.85 -6.94 -23.00
C GLU A 119 7.71 -6.02 -22.10
N SER A 120 7.41 -4.72 -22.04
CA SER A 120 8.01 -3.89 -21.00
C SER A 120 7.23 -4.03 -19.70
N LEU A 121 7.78 -4.83 -18.77
CA LEU A 121 7.48 -4.69 -17.36
C LEU A 121 7.65 -3.21 -16.98
N PRO A 122 6.70 -2.58 -16.28
CA PRO A 122 6.95 -1.26 -15.75
C PRO A 122 8.10 -1.38 -14.74
N ASP A 123 9.28 -0.91 -15.14
CA ASP A 123 10.39 -0.60 -14.25
C ASP A 123 9.89 0.49 -13.29
N VAL A 124 9.29 0.10 -12.18
CA VAL A 124 9.03 1.02 -11.05
C VAL A 124 10.36 1.19 -10.30
N VAL A 125 11.37 1.70 -11.00
CA VAL A 125 12.63 2.13 -10.39
C VAL A 125 12.44 3.61 -10.05
N ASN A 126 11.88 3.88 -8.88
CA ASN A 126 11.90 5.23 -8.30
C ASN A 126 12.92 5.26 -7.16
N ASP A 127 14.20 5.34 -7.55
CA ASP A 127 15.41 5.25 -6.70
C ASP A 127 15.62 6.46 -5.75
N LEU A 128 14.63 7.34 -5.57
CA LEU A 128 14.70 8.47 -4.64
C LEU A 128 13.77 8.28 -3.43
N ASP A 129 13.94 7.18 -2.70
CA ASP A 129 13.19 6.94 -1.46
C ASP A 129 13.72 7.80 -0.31
N ILE A 130 12.88 8.71 0.19
CA ILE A 130 13.08 9.39 1.47
C ILE A 130 12.22 8.65 2.50
N ASP A 131 12.71 8.54 3.73
CA ASP A 131 12.01 7.88 4.82
C ASP A 131 10.74 8.65 5.24
N PHE A 132 9.58 8.17 4.83
CA PHE A 132 8.27 8.74 5.20
C PHE A 132 7.91 8.52 6.67
N SER A 133 8.65 7.65 7.38
CA SER A 133 8.46 7.50 8.83
C SER A 133 8.83 8.75 9.63
N GLU A 134 9.53 9.72 9.02
CA GLU A 134 9.94 10.97 9.68
C GLU A 134 8.93 12.11 9.53
N ASN A 135 8.01 12.03 8.56
CA ASN A 135 7.10 13.13 8.25
C ASN A 135 5.67 12.86 8.79
N MET A 136 5.55 12.84 10.11
CA MET A 136 4.29 12.61 10.81
C MET A 136 3.22 13.66 10.44
N ALA A 137 3.63 14.90 10.13
CA ALA A 137 2.72 15.96 9.66
C ALA A 137 2.13 15.64 8.27
N ALA A 138 2.95 15.15 7.33
CA ALA A 138 2.46 14.72 6.03
C ALA A 138 1.55 13.49 6.14
N SER A 139 1.89 12.50 6.98
CA SER A 139 1.04 11.34 7.20
C SER A 139 -0.32 11.71 7.79
N ASN A 140 -0.34 12.58 8.81
CA ASN A 140 -1.59 13.14 9.35
C ASN A 140 -2.40 13.84 8.26
N SER A 141 -1.76 14.63 7.40
CA SER A 141 -2.46 15.28 6.28
C SER A 141 -3.06 14.27 5.31
N TYR A 142 -2.41 13.13 5.05
CA TYR A 142 -2.94 12.11 4.15
C TYR A 142 -4.15 11.39 4.74
N GLN A 143 -4.08 11.05 6.04
CA GLN A 143 -5.13 10.32 6.74
C GLN A 143 -6.42 11.14 6.86
N HIS A 144 -6.31 12.47 6.96
CA HIS A 144 -7.45 13.38 7.07
C HIS A 144 -7.88 14.01 5.73
N ASP A 145 -7.20 13.68 4.63
CA ASP A 145 -7.59 14.16 3.31
C ASP A 145 -8.88 13.43 2.85
N LYS A 146 -9.93 14.22 2.60
CA LYS A 146 -11.25 13.72 2.19
C LYS A 146 -11.20 12.78 0.99
N ARG A 147 -10.38 13.11 -0.02
CA ARG A 147 -10.22 12.29 -1.21
C ARG A 147 -9.57 10.97 -0.85
N ASN A 148 -8.50 10.96 -0.05
CA ASN A 148 -7.84 9.73 0.37
C ASN A 148 -8.79 8.83 1.18
N ILE A 149 -9.60 9.40 2.08
CA ILE A 149 -10.63 8.64 2.81
C ILE A 149 -11.62 7.98 1.85
N ARG A 150 -12.15 8.74 0.88
CA ARG A 150 -13.01 8.17 -0.17
C ARG A 150 -12.30 7.09 -0.99
N LYS A 151 -11.02 7.29 -1.36
CA LYS A 151 -10.25 6.31 -2.14
C LYS A 151 -10.05 4.98 -1.38
N VAL A 152 -9.87 5.03 -0.06
CA VAL A 152 -9.88 3.82 0.79
C VAL A 152 -11.24 3.12 0.70
N GLN A 153 -12.35 3.85 0.80
CA GLN A 153 -13.70 3.30 0.72
C GLN A 153 -14.01 2.70 -0.67
N GLU A 154 -13.65 3.39 -1.75
CA GLU A 154 -13.77 2.91 -3.14
C GLU A 154 -12.95 1.63 -3.35
N ALA A 155 -11.68 1.63 -2.93
CA ALA A 155 -10.80 0.47 -3.05
C ALA A 155 -11.32 -0.71 -2.21
N THR A 156 -11.80 -0.46 -0.99
CA THR A 156 -12.45 -1.46 -0.14
C THR A 156 -13.64 -2.10 -0.86
N LYS A 157 -14.55 -1.27 -1.40
CA LYS A 157 -15.76 -1.76 -2.07
C LYS A 157 -15.46 -2.57 -3.33
N ASN A 158 -14.47 -2.15 -4.09
CA ASN A 158 -14.13 -2.78 -5.38
C ASN A 158 -13.25 -4.03 -5.20
N LEU A 159 -12.56 -4.16 -4.07
CA LEU A 159 -11.70 -5.30 -3.78
C LEU A 159 -12.54 -6.57 -3.57
N GLN A 160 -12.23 -7.59 -4.36
CA GLN A 160 -12.70 -8.96 -4.16
C GLN A 160 -11.51 -9.79 -3.68
N ILE A 161 -11.54 -10.24 -2.43
CA ILE A 161 -10.43 -10.99 -1.84
C ILE A 161 -10.65 -12.48 -2.09
N ASN A 162 -9.70 -13.10 -2.79
CA ASN A 162 -9.62 -14.55 -2.89
C ASN A 162 -8.82 -15.10 -1.70
N ILE A 163 -9.50 -15.80 -0.79
CA ILE A 163 -8.86 -16.46 0.35
C ILE A 163 -8.28 -17.79 -0.12
N ILE A 164 -6.96 -17.87 -0.16
CA ILE A 164 -6.20 -19.08 -0.52
C ILE A 164 -6.19 -20.04 0.67
N HIS A 165 -5.82 -19.54 1.85
CA HIS A 165 -5.89 -20.28 3.10
C HIS A 165 -6.73 -19.51 4.13
N PRO A 166 -7.66 -20.18 4.85
CA PRO A 166 -8.48 -19.52 5.87
C PRO A 166 -7.67 -18.78 6.91
N LEU A 167 -8.18 -17.61 7.33
CA LEU A 167 -7.63 -16.84 8.44
C LEU A 167 -7.82 -17.61 9.75
N ARG A 168 -6.77 -17.65 10.58
CA ARG A 168 -6.73 -18.45 11.80
C ARG A 168 -7.08 -17.58 13.00
N GLN A 169 -7.80 -18.18 13.94
CA GLN A 169 -8.22 -17.46 15.14
C GLN A 169 -7.01 -16.99 15.96
N ARG A 170 -7.09 -15.76 16.46
CA ARG A 170 -6.11 -15.14 17.38
C ARG A 170 -4.69 -15.04 16.81
N LYS A 171 -4.54 -15.07 15.49
CA LYS A 171 -3.28 -14.72 14.83
C LYS A 171 -3.21 -13.22 14.57
N ARG A 172 -1.99 -12.72 14.48
CA ARG A 172 -1.65 -11.37 14.02
C ARG A 172 -1.67 -11.35 12.49
N LEU A 173 -1.56 -10.18 11.87
CA LEU A 173 -1.47 -10.06 10.42
C LEU A 173 -0.08 -9.56 10.00
N LEU A 174 0.57 -10.28 9.09
CA LEU A 174 1.70 -9.79 8.32
C LEU A 174 1.21 -9.38 6.93
N VAL A 175 1.46 -8.13 6.56
CA VAL A 175 1.38 -7.67 5.16
C VAL A 175 2.80 -7.54 4.62
N LEU A 176 3.13 -8.32 3.59
CA LEU A 176 4.49 -8.45 3.08
C LEU A 176 4.57 -8.02 1.61
N ASP A 177 5.46 -7.07 1.34
CA ASP A 177 5.85 -6.72 -0.02
C ASP A 177 6.77 -7.79 -0.66
N ILE A 178 6.88 -7.76 -1.99
CA ILE A 178 7.72 -8.70 -2.75
C ILE A 178 9.02 -8.06 -3.21
N ASP A 179 8.90 -7.05 -4.07
CA ASP A 179 9.98 -6.60 -4.95
C ASP A 179 11.04 -5.88 -4.13
N TYR A 180 12.27 -6.40 -4.12
CA TYR A 180 13.37 -6.01 -3.23
C TYR A 180 13.11 -6.18 -1.73
N THR A 181 11.93 -6.62 -1.32
CA THR A 181 11.64 -7.01 0.07
C THR A 181 12.07 -8.45 0.35
N ILE A 182 11.57 -9.41 -0.44
CA ILE A 182 11.88 -10.85 -0.35
C ILE A 182 12.52 -11.44 -1.62
N LEU A 183 12.67 -10.63 -2.68
CA LEU A 183 13.11 -11.08 -4.00
C LEU A 183 13.90 -9.96 -4.69
N ASP A 184 15.01 -10.29 -5.35
CA ASP A 184 15.59 -9.40 -6.37
C ASP A 184 14.86 -9.60 -7.69
N THR A 185 13.99 -8.64 -8.03
CA THR A 185 13.09 -8.78 -9.16
C THR A 185 13.79 -8.60 -10.50
N LYS A 186 14.87 -7.82 -10.57
CA LYS A 186 15.60 -7.55 -11.83
C LYS A 186 16.09 -8.81 -12.52
N PRO A 187 16.87 -9.70 -11.86
CA PRO A 187 17.34 -10.93 -12.49
C PRO A 187 16.23 -11.95 -12.74
N LEU A 188 15.14 -11.91 -11.95
CA LEU A 188 13.97 -12.74 -12.21
C LEU A 188 13.28 -12.31 -13.52
N THR A 189 13.06 -11.01 -13.70
CA THR A 189 12.34 -10.47 -14.86
C THR A 189 13.14 -10.52 -16.14
N SER A 190 14.47 -10.37 -16.06
CA SER A 190 15.35 -10.55 -17.22
C SER A 190 15.59 -12.03 -17.56
N GLY A 191 15.20 -12.95 -16.68
CA GLY A 191 15.51 -14.38 -16.80
C GLY A 191 17.00 -14.68 -16.66
N SER A 192 17.80 -13.77 -16.10
CA SER A 192 19.25 -13.97 -15.97
C SER A 192 19.63 -14.94 -14.85
N LEU A 193 18.72 -15.20 -13.89
CA LEU A 193 18.91 -16.18 -12.83
C LEU A 193 17.63 -17.02 -12.62
N PRO A 194 17.77 -18.27 -12.13
CA PRO A 194 16.63 -19.06 -11.67
C PRO A 194 15.88 -18.38 -10.53
N PRO A 195 14.55 -18.53 -10.42
CA PRO A 195 13.75 -17.84 -9.40
C PRO A 195 14.19 -18.09 -7.96
N ALA A 196 14.61 -19.32 -7.64
CA ALA A 196 15.11 -19.68 -6.32
C ALA A 196 16.40 -18.92 -5.94
N GLU A 197 17.22 -18.55 -6.93
CA GLU A 197 18.45 -17.77 -6.71
C GLU A 197 18.18 -16.27 -6.60
N CYS A 198 17.04 -15.80 -7.10
CA CYS A 198 16.59 -14.43 -6.91
C CYS A 198 15.97 -14.20 -5.53
N ALA A 199 15.54 -15.26 -4.83
CA ALA A 199 14.94 -15.17 -3.50
C ALA A 199 15.94 -14.60 -2.49
N ARG A 200 15.45 -13.72 -1.60
CA ARG A 200 16.26 -13.20 -0.50
C ARG A 200 16.63 -14.34 0.46
N PRO A 201 17.90 -14.45 0.89
CA PRO A 201 18.33 -15.53 1.78
C PRO A 201 17.47 -15.65 3.03
N GLY A 202 17.03 -16.88 3.34
CA GLY A 202 16.20 -17.18 4.50
C GLY A 202 14.70 -16.94 4.32
N LEU A 203 14.21 -16.77 3.08
CA LEU A 203 12.79 -16.48 2.80
C LEU A 203 11.84 -17.50 3.45
N HIS A 204 12.01 -18.78 3.16
CA HIS A 204 11.10 -19.81 3.67
C HIS A 204 11.26 -19.97 5.19
N GLU A 205 12.49 -19.96 5.69
CA GLU A 205 12.79 -20.04 7.13
C GLU A 205 12.16 -18.87 7.91
N PHE A 206 12.13 -17.67 7.33
CA PHE A 206 11.44 -16.52 7.89
C PHE A 206 9.94 -16.75 7.98
N LEU A 207 9.30 -17.18 6.87
CA LEU A 207 7.86 -17.40 6.82
C LEU A 207 7.43 -18.54 7.76
N GLU A 208 8.18 -19.65 7.80
CA GLU A 208 7.94 -20.76 8.73
C GLU A 208 8.08 -20.33 10.19
N ALA A 209 9.05 -19.48 10.52
CA ALA A 209 9.26 -19.00 11.88
C ALA A 209 8.13 -18.11 12.40
N ILE A 210 7.53 -17.28 11.53
CA ILE A 210 6.47 -16.34 11.91
C ILE A 210 5.06 -16.93 11.75
N TYR A 211 4.87 -17.91 10.87
CA TYR A 211 3.56 -18.49 10.59
C TYR A 211 2.79 -19.00 11.82
N PRO A 212 3.40 -19.54 12.90
CA PRO A 212 2.69 -19.88 14.12
C PRO A 212 1.97 -18.70 14.78
N TYR A 213 2.35 -17.46 14.47
CA TYR A 213 1.84 -16.24 15.11
C TYR A 213 1.07 -15.32 14.15
N TYR A 214 1.38 -15.36 12.86
CA TYR A 214 0.85 -14.43 11.86
C TYR A 214 0.14 -15.16 10.73
N ASP A 215 -1.05 -14.70 10.35
CA ASP A 215 -1.60 -14.91 9.02
C ASP A 215 -0.86 -14.00 8.02
N ILE A 216 -0.65 -14.49 6.81
CA ILE A 216 0.25 -13.88 5.84
C ILE A 216 -0.55 -13.36 4.64
N CYS A 217 -0.48 -12.06 4.41
CA CYS A 217 -0.95 -11.37 3.23
C CYS A 217 0.25 -10.92 2.39
N ILE A 218 0.28 -11.28 1.11
CA ILE A 218 1.26 -10.72 0.18
C ILE A 218 0.63 -9.53 -0.56
N TRP A 219 1.27 -8.37 -0.57
CA TRP A 219 0.75 -7.20 -1.29
C TRP A 219 1.81 -6.63 -2.24
N SER A 220 1.64 -6.80 -3.54
CA SER A 220 2.57 -6.33 -4.58
C SER A 220 2.00 -5.15 -5.39
N GLN A 221 2.88 -4.25 -5.83
CA GLN A 221 2.55 -3.17 -6.77
C GLN A 221 2.52 -3.63 -8.25
N THR A 222 2.54 -4.93 -8.51
CA THR A 222 2.39 -5.51 -9.86
C THR A 222 0.97 -5.98 -10.13
N SER A 223 0.66 -6.45 -11.36
CA SER A 223 -0.66 -7.04 -11.65
C SER A 223 -0.76 -8.46 -11.09
N TRP A 224 -1.99 -8.93 -10.89
CA TRP A 224 -2.28 -10.29 -10.45
C TRP A 224 -1.48 -11.38 -11.18
N ILE A 225 -1.40 -11.32 -12.52
CA ILE A 225 -0.69 -12.34 -13.33
C ILE A 225 0.79 -12.42 -12.92
N TRP A 226 1.46 -11.28 -12.79
CA TRP A 226 2.86 -11.24 -12.38
C TRP A 226 3.06 -11.64 -10.92
N LEU A 227 2.13 -11.26 -10.05
CA LEU A 227 2.12 -11.64 -8.65
C LEU A 227 2.01 -13.16 -8.49
N GLU A 228 1.03 -13.78 -9.16
CA GLU A 228 0.82 -15.23 -9.13
C GLU A 228 2.05 -15.99 -9.62
N THR A 229 2.62 -15.60 -10.78
CA THR A 229 3.85 -16.20 -11.31
C THR A 229 4.99 -16.12 -10.30
N LYS A 230 5.25 -14.95 -9.71
CA LYS A 230 6.33 -14.80 -8.71
C LYS A 230 6.14 -15.74 -7.51
N LEU A 231 4.92 -15.88 -7.00
CA LEU A 231 4.65 -16.70 -5.82
C LEU A 231 4.79 -18.20 -6.09
N VAL A 232 4.39 -18.66 -7.28
CA VAL A 232 4.56 -20.05 -7.71
C VAL A 232 6.04 -20.36 -7.96
N GLU A 233 6.74 -19.51 -8.69
CA GLU A 233 8.16 -19.68 -9.03
C GLU A 233 9.06 -19.64 -7.77
N LEU A 234 8.70 -18.84 -6.77
CA LEU A 234 9.35 -18.84 -5.46
C LEU A 234 8.94 -20.02 -4.57
N GLY A 235 8.01 -20.87 -5.00
CA GLY A 235 7.49 -21.98 -4.21
C GLY A 235 6.83 -21.53 -2.90
N MET A 236 6.22 -20.34 -2.91
CA MET A 236 5.41 -19.81 -1.80
C MET A 236 3.96 -20.29 -1.86
N ILE A 237 3.49 -20.65 -3.05
CA ILE A 237 2.19 -21.28 -3.31
C ILE A 237 2.44 -22.53 -4.16
N GLY A 238 1.69 -23.61 -3.89
CA GLY A 238 1.74 -24.86 -4.66
C GLY A 238 2.86 -25.83 -4.26
N ALA A 239 3.85 -25.39 -3.49
CA ALA A 239 4.85 -26.25 -2.86
C ALA A 239 4.43 -26.59 -1.42
N GLN A 240 4.78 -27.80 -0.95
CA GLN A 240 4.56 -28.18 0.44
C GLN A 240 5.59 -27.46 1.35
N ARG A 241 5.11 -26.55 2.21
CA ARG A 241 5.92 -25.73 3.13
C ARG A 241 5.36 -25.78 4.56
N GLY A 242 6.14 -25.32 5.53
CA GLY A 242 5.70 -25.16 6.93
C GLY A 242 4.81 -23.92 7.19
N TYR A 243 4.32 -23.26 6.15
CA TYR A 243 3.48 -22.06 6.21
C TYR A 243 2.47 -22.02 5.07
N GLU A 244 1.46 -21.17 5.22
CA GLU A 244 0.43 -20.94 4.20
C GLU A 244 0.19 -19.44 4.01
N ILE A 245 -0.05 -19.04 2.76
CA ILE A 245 -0.44 -17.67 2.43
C ILE A 245 -1.97 -17.57 2.49
N SER A 246 -2.50 -16.62 3.26
CA SER A 246 -3.94 -16.50 3.46
C SER A 246 -4.63 -15.85 2.28
N PHE A 247 -4.09 -14.73 1.78
CA PHE A 247 -4.61 -14.03 0.62
C PHE A 247 -3.51 -13.14 0.02
N VAL A 248 -3.72 -12.66 -1.19
CA VAL A 248 -2.78 -11.78 -1.87
C VAL A 248 -3.50 -10.60 -2.51
N LEU A 249 -2.82 -9.46 -2.58
CA LEU A 249 -3.31 -8.20 -3.11
C LEU A 249 -2.33 -7.68 -4.16
N ASP A 250 -2.88 -7.13 -5.24
CA ASP A 250 -2.10 -6.57 -6.34
C ASP A 250 -2.27 -5.03 -6.39
N LYS A 251 -1.72 -4.40 -7.43
CA LYS A 251 -1.78 -2.94 -7.60
C LYS A 251 -3.19 -2.36 -7.71
N THR A 252 -4.21 -3.16 -8.01
CA THR A 252 -5.56 -2.66 -8.29
C THR A 252 -6.26 -2.05 -7.09
N CYS A 253 -5.85 -2.44 -5.88
CA CYS A 253 -6.35 -1.86 -4.63
C CYS A 253 -5.47 -0.72 -4.08
N MET A 254 -4.39 -0.37 -4.77
CA MET A 254 -3.58 0.80 -4.45
C MET A 254 -4.12 2.05 -5.14
N PHE A 255 -3.88 3.22 -4.56
CA PHE A 255 -4.24 4.50 -5.18
C PHE A 255 -3.15 5.56 -4.98
N THR A 256 -3.14 6.56 -5.85
CA THR A 256 -2.18 7.66 -5.79
C THR A 256 -2.59 8.70 -4.76
N VAL A 257 -1.63 9.10 -3.93
CA VAL A 257 -1.71 10.25 -3.03
C VAL A 257 -0.82 11.39 -3.53
N PHE A 258 -1.16 12.60 -3.11
CA PHE A 258 -0.55 13.84 -3.58
C PHE A 258 0.08 14.58 -2.41
N SER A 259 1.33 15.03 -2.60
CA SER A 259 2.06 15.77 -1.59
C SER A 259 3.01 16.79 -2.19
N GLU A 260 3.73 17.48 -1.32
CA GLU A 260 4.83 18.35 -1.68
C GLU A 260 6.13 17.83 -1.06
N ARG A 261 7.24 17.93 -1.81
CA ARG A 261 8.60 17.58 -1.38
C ARG A 261 9.54 18.69 -1.85
N ASP A 262 10.27 19.31 -0.94
CA ASP A 262 11.24 20.36 -1.25
C ASP A 262 10.67 21.48 -2.13
N GLY A 263 9.42 21.89 -1.89
CA GLY A 263 8.73 22.90 -2.71
C GLY A 263 8.17 22.38 -4.05
N LYS A 264 8.29 21.08 -4.33
CA LYS A 264 7.88 20.46 -5.60
C LYS A 264 6.75 19.46 -5.39
N PRO A 265 5.77 19.41 -6.29
CA PRO A 265 4.74 18.38 -6.24
C PRO A 265 5.36 16.97 -6.31
N TRP A 266 4.88 16.07 -5.47
CA TRP A 266 5.31 14.68 -5.43
C TRP A 266 4.09 13.77 -5.33
N THR A 267 4.14 12.63 -6.03
CA THR A 267 3.05 11.67 -6.09
C THR A 267 3.59 10.26 -5.97
N HIS A 268 2.86 9.41 -5.26
CA HIS A 268 3.17 8.00 -5.11
C HIS A 268 1.89 7.21 -4.85
N SER A 269 1.95 5.90 -5.09
CA SER A 269 0.87 5.00 -4.71
C SER A 269 1.10 4.45 -3.31
N VAL A 270 0.02 4.11 -2.61
CA VAL A 270 0.04 3.62 -1.23
C VAL A 270 -0.68 2.27 -1.11
N LYS A 271 -0.27 1.47 -0.13
CA LYS A 271 -0.90 0.23 0.33
C LYS A 271 -1.63 0.52 1.65
N ALA A 272 -2.87 0.98 1.54
CA ALA A 272 -3.65 1.41 2.70
C ALA A 272 -4.17 0.19 3.48
N LEU A 273 -3.60 -0.10 4.65
CA LEU A 273 -3.99 -1.25 5.48
C LEU A 273 -5.47 -1.24 5.88
N GLN A 274 -6.08 -0.05 5.98
CA GLN A 274 -7.50 0.09 6.26
C GLN A 274 -8.39 -0.67 5.26
N ILE A 275 -7.94 -0.83 4.00
CA ILE A 275 -8.66 -1.65 3.02
C ILE A 275 -8.79 -3.08 3.53
N ILE A 276 -7.71 -3.65 4.07
CA ILE A 276 -7.72 -5.00 4.64
C ILE A 276 -8.57 -5.06 5.90
N TRP A 277 -8.40 -4.10 6.82
CA TRP A 277 -9.13 -4.07 8.10
C TRP A 277 -10.64 -3.93 7.91
N ASN A 278 -11.09 -3.25 6.85
CA ASN A 278 -12.50 -3.17 6.50
C ASN A 278 -13.10 -4.53 6.07
N HIS A 279 -12.30 -5.39 5.43
CA HIS A 279 -12.72 -6.74 5.01
C HIS A 279 -12.57 -7.77 6.14
N PHE A 280 -11.59 -7.58 7.01
CA PHE A 280 -11.25 -8.50 8.10
C PHE A 280 -11.20 -7.77 9.45
N PRO A 281 -12.36 -7.58 10.11
CA PRO A 281 -12.47 -6.81 11.36
C PRO A 281 -11.69 -7.38 12.55
N GLN A 282 -11.19 -8.62 12.44
CA GLN A 282 -10.28 -9.19 13.43
C GLN A 282 -8.87 -8.58 13.38
N PHE A 283 -8.55 -7.81 12.34
CA PHE A 283 -7.27 -7.13 12.17
C PHE A 283 -7.43 -5.62 12.22
N ASP A 284 -6.48 -4.97 12.87
CA ASP A 284 -6.37 -3.52 12.97
C ASP A 284 -4.91 -3.13 13.27
N ALA A 285 -4.68 -1.86 13.59
CA ALA A 285 -3.37 -1.31 13.96
C ALA A 285 -2.71 -2.03 15.15
N THR A 286 -3.49 -2.60 16.07
CA THR A 286 -2.98 -3.24 17.30
C THR A 286 -2.36 -4.61 17.03
N ASN A 287 -2.59 -5.19 15.85
CA ASN A 287 -2.21 -6.57 15.55
C ASN A 287 -1.70 -6.82 14.13
N THR A 288 -1.47 -5.75 13.37
CA THR A 288 -0.98 -5.80 11.98
C THR A 288 0.41 -5.18 11.88
N ILE A 289 1.31 -5.82 11.13
CA ILE A 289 2.59 -5.25 10.74
C ILE A 289 2.76 -5.35 9.23
N HIS A 290 3.26 -4.27 8.61
CA HIS A 290 3.51 -4.16 7.18
C HIS A 290 5.00 -4.01 6.90
N ILE A 291 5.57 -4.97 6.16
CA ILE A 291 6.99 -5.01 5.80
C ILE A 291 7.14 -4.65 4.33
N ASP A 292 7.89 -3.59 4.05
CA ASP A 292 8.11 -3.06 2.70
C ASP A 292 9.47 -2.35 2.65
N ASP A 293 10.19 -2.39 1.53
CA ASP A 293 11.46 -1.67 1.39
C ASP A 293 11.25 -0.16 1.16
N LEU A 294 10.04 0.23 0.74
CA LEU A 294 9.67 1.59 0.39
C LEU A 294 8.70 2.18 1.42
N SER A 295 9.19 3.08 2.26
CA SER A 295 8.37 3.66 3.34
C SER A 295 7.10 4.40 2.87
N ARG A 296 7.11 4.92 1.65
CA ARG A 296 5.96 5.56 1.02
C ARG A 296 4.76 4.62 0.87
N ASN A 297 4.98 3.31 0.74
CA ASN A 297 3.89 2.35 0.55
C ASN A 297 2.98 2.27 1.79
N PHE A 298 3.50 2.60 2.98
CA PHE A 298 2.74 2.68 4.21
C PHE A 298 2.51 4.11 4.72
N ALA A 299 2.52 5.11 3.83
CA ALA A 299 2.34 6.53 4.21
C ALA A 299 0.99 6.83 4.92
N LEU A 300 -0.05 6.01 4.70
CA LEU A 300 -1.35 6.11 5.38
C LEU A 300 -1.42 5.33 6.70
N ASN A 301 -0.43 4.50 6.98
CA ASN A 301 -0.34 3.63 8.16
C ASN A 301 1.14 3.53 8.61
N PRO A 302 1.75 4.68 8.97
CA PRO A 302 3.19 4.74 9.25
C PRO A 302 3.56 4.03 10.57
N GLY A 303 2.62 3.88 11.50
CA GLY A 303 2.84 3.21 12.78
C GLY A 303 3.01 1.69 12.62
N GLU A 304 2.34 1.13 11.63
CA GLU A 304 2.30 -0.32 11.33
C GLU A 304 3.38 -0.73 10.32
N GLY A 305 4.04 0.26 9.69
CA GLY A 305 5.07 0.05 8.68
C GLY A 305 6.48 -0.17 9.26
N LEU A 306 7.16 -1.22 8.80
CA LEU A 306 8.57 -1.47 9.05
C LEU A 306 9.32 -1.43 7.72
N LYS A 307 10.17 -0.41 7.55
CA LYS A 307 11.06 -0.30 6.39
C LYS A 307 12.19 -1.33 6.49
N ILE A 308 12.18 -2.33 5.62
CA ILE A 308 13.30 -3.28 5.48
C ILE A 308 14.34 -2.73 4.50
N SER A 309 15.60 -3.15 4.63
CA SER A 309 16.62 -2.83 3.62
C SER A 309 16.31 -3.57 2.32
N ALA A 310 16.29 -2.85 1.19
CA ALA A 310 16.12 -3.44 -0.14
C ALA A 310 17.19 -4.52 -0.42
N PHE A 311 16.76 -5.64 -0.98
CA PHE A 311 17.60 -6.75 -1.41
C PHE A 311 17.84 -6.67 -2.92
N LYS A 312 19.08 -6.42 -3.32
CA LYS A 312 19.48 -6.23 -4.72
C LYS A 312 20.75 -7.04 -5.01
N HIS A 313 21.02 -7.28 -6.29
CA HIS A 313 22.21 -7.99 -6.78
C HIS A 313 22.28 -9.43 -6.28
N ALA A 314 21.18 -10.17 -6.41
CA ALA A 314 21.14 -11.59 -6.07
C ALA A 314 22.31 -12.37 -6.69
N HIS A 315 22.71 -13.46 -6.03
CA HIS A 315 23.86 -14.31 -6.40
C HIS A 315 25.27 -13.67 -6.22
N THR A 316 25.38 -12.40 -5.81
CA THR A 316 26.67 -11.84 -5.34
C THR A 316 27.04 -12.36 -3.95
N THR A 317 28.33 -12.38 -3.63
CA THR A 317 28.83 -12.78 -2.30
C THR A 317 28.18 -11.96 -1.19
N GLU A 318 28.02 -10.66 -1.40
CA GLU A 318 27.40 -9.72 -0.47
C GLU A 318 25.90 -10.04 -0.27
N ALA A 319 25.16 -10.28 -1.36
CA ALA A 319 23.75 -10.62 -1.29
C ALA A 319 23.52 -11.98 -0.61
N MET A 320 24.35 -12.98 -0.86
CA MET A 320 24.29 -14.29 -0.19
C MET A 320 24.62 -14.20 1.32
N ALA A 321 25.33 -13.15 1.74
CA ALA A 321 25.59 -12.84 3.14
C ALA A 321 24.45 -12.03 3.80
N ASP A 322 23.38 -11.66 3.08
CA ASP A 322 22.20 -10.99 3.66
C ASP A 322 21.57 -11.86 4.77
N ARG A 323 21.23 -11.23 5.89
CA ARG A 323 20.58 -11.86 7.05
C ARG A 323 19.39 -11.04 7.54
N GLU A 324 18.83 -10.19 6.70
CA GLU A 324 17.76 -9.27 7.11
C GLU A 324 16.46 -10.01 7.41
N LEU A 325 16.09 -11.04 6.63
CA LEU A 325 14.91 -11.86 6.93
C LEU A 325 15.09 -12.69 8.20
N GLU A 326 16.31 -13.15 8.50
CA GLU A 326 16.61 -13.82 9.76
C GLU A 326 16.39 -12.88 10.96
N LYS A 327 16.92 -11.65 10.87
CA LYS A 327 16.72 -10.61 11.89
C LYS A 327 15.24 -10.28 12.03
N LEU A 328 14.53 -10.14 10.90
CA LEU A 328 13.10 -9.82 10.89
C LEU A 328 12.28 -10.93 11.55
N ALA A 329 12.59 -12.20 11.29
CA ALA A 329 11.96 -13.35 11.95
C ALA A 329 12.05 -13.22 13.47
N ARG A 330 13.27 -12.96 13.99
CA ARG A 330 13.50 -12.80 15.43
C ARG A 330 12.70 -11.64 16.01
N TYR A 331 12.63 -10.52 15.31
CA TYR A 331 11.87 -9.35 15.74
C TYR A 331 10.37 -9.66 15.79
N MET A 332 9.83 -10.23 14.72
CA MET A 332 8.41 -10.55 14.60
C MET A 332 7.95 -11.61 15.60
N VAL A 333 8.76 -12.65 15.84
CA VAL A 333 8.49 -13.64 16.89
C VAL A 333 8.49 -12.99 18.27
N HIS A 334 9.40 -12.06 18.54
CA HIS A 334 9.44 -11.35 19.82
C HIS A 334 8.18 -10.50 20.05
N ILE A 335 7.82 -9.67 19.07
CA ILE A 335 6.67 -8.77 19.21
C ILE A 335 5.33 -9.49 19.17
N ALA A 336 5.26 -10.74 18.68
CA ALA A 336 4.02 -11.50 18.63
C ALA A 336 3.32 -11.64 20.01
N SER A 337 4.10 -11.62 21.09
CA SER A 337 3.62 -11.66 22.48
C SER A 337 3.08 -10.33 23.00
N ILE A 338 3.38 -9.22 22.32
CA ILE A 338 2.96 -7.88 22.70
C ILE A 338 1.47 -7.72 22.35
N PRO A 339 0.60 -7.34 23.30
CA PRO A 339 -0.85 -7.27 23.06
C PRO A 339 -1.24 -6.28 21.97
N ASP A 340 -0.55 -5.14 21.92
CA ASP A 340 -0.89 -3.99 21.10
C ASP A 340 0.36 -3.47 20.36
N PHE A 341 0.35 -3.56 19.03
CA PHE A 341 1.45 -3.13 18.19
C PHE A 341 1.56 -1.60 18.07
N THR A 342 0.52 -0.83 18.39
CA THR A 342 0.60 0.64 18.33
C THR A 342 1.52 1.22 19.40
N THR A 343 1.92 0.43 20.40
CA THR A 343 2.92 0.82 21.39
C THR A 343 4.36 0.67 20.88
N LEU A 344 4.55 0.11 19.68
CA LEU A 344 5.86 -0.19 19.10
C LEU A 344 6.34 0.93 18.19
N THR A 345 7.66 1.04 18.07
CA THR A 345 8.30 1.93 17.09
C THR A 345 9.14 1.08 16.14
N HIS A 346 8.53 0.66 15.03
CA HIS A 346 9.17 -0.24 14.06
C HIS A 346 10.42 0.36 13.40
N LYS A 347 10.55 1.68 13.32
CA LYS A 347 11.78 2.35 12.84
C LYS A 347 13.05 1.86 13.54
N ASN A 348 12.95 1.55 14.83
CA ASN A 348 14.08 1.14 15.66
C ASN A 348 14.12 -0.39 15.90
N TRP A 349 13.47 -1.20 15.05
CA TRP A 349 13.39 -2.65 15.23
C TRP A 349 14.76 -3.33 15.40
N LYS A 350 15.78 -2.88 14.66
CA LYS A 350 17.17 -3.39 14.81
C LYS A 350 17.79 -3.05 16.17
N HIS A 351 17.38 -1.94 16.81
CA HIS A 351 17.81 -1.62 18.16
C HIS A 351 17.18 -2.57 19.18
N VAL A 352 15.90 -2.89 19.02
CA VAL A 352 15.21 -3.90 19.85
C VAL A 352 15.93 -5.25 19.75
N LEU A 353 16.29 -5.68 18.53
CA LEU A 353 17.01 -6.93 18.30
C LEU A 353 18.34 -7.05 19.05
N LYS A 354 19.09 -5.96 19.20
CA LYS A 354 20.37 -5.96 19.93
C LYS A 354 20.21 -6.31 21.42
N HIS A 355 19.01 -6.10 21.97
CA HIS A 355 18.68 -6.36 23.36
C HIS A 355 17.96 -7.70 23.56
N LEU A 356 17.67 -8.42 22.47
CA LEU A 356 17.11 -9.78 22.56
C LEU A 356 18.22 -10.79 22.85
N PRO A 357 17.93 -11.85 23.62
CA PRO A 357 18.87 -12.93 23.81
C PRO A 357 19.31 -13.52 22.45
N PRO A 358 20.58 -13.97 22.35
CA PRO A 358 21.04 -14.70 21.18
C PRO A 358 20.18 -15.96 20.97
N ARG A 359 20.10 -16.44 19.73
CA ARG A 359 19.42 -17.71 19.45
C ARG A 359 20.03 -18.79 20.36
N SER A 360 19.17 -19.50 21.08
CA SER A 360 19.55 -20.78 21.68
C SER A 360 19.98 -21.68 20.53
N SER A 361 21.24 -22.11 20.54
CA SER A 361 21.73 -23.11 19.60
C SER A 361 20.92 -24.39 19.84
N HIS A 362 20.02 -24.71 18.91
CA HIS A 362 19.37 -26.01 18.84
C HIS A 362 19.98 -26.80 17.70
#